data_AF-A0A7K0D837-F1
#
_entry.id   AF-A0A7K0D837-F1
#
_cell.length_a   1.000
_cell.length_b   1.000
_cell.length_c   1.000
_cell.angle_alpha   90.00
_cell.angle_beta   90.00
_cell.angle_gamma   90.00
#
_symmetry.space_group_name_H-M   'P 1'
#
loop_
_entity.id
_entity.type
_entity.pdbx_description
1 polymer ?
#
loop_
_entity_poly.entity_id
_entity_poly.type
_entity_poly.pdbx_seq_one_letter_code
_entity_poly.pdbx_strand_id
1 'polypeptide(L)'
;MAPNDGTILAIDPNVYYEAGKKLITLTADINTAIARDLVPGLRGSAGMGGNYPAVASWNSTVHQQSADVRTVILAYAAALAHFGDILSIAGYNWDAAEYKANRSKDKGSAPALPTLGSVSPVAAKDFPEIPDPQGDNGAGVVIEPAGGSPSSWTGAPNGRLGTLNAVATAWNALASSRELSDSPAIIRAARATFDSVRAPEVPAVTEALDALCSGAEQICSVAKTLAISLREHHDDLAEVRNGIATAAATAFPAHPGVDITARTDDTSVHVSVAANLSQVDIFNADDILNTTFHNSRLATVLSGTVASTDDFTGSGALGSYPKLKALSELPLLVESGDRNANTTLNGEMDTIATWYTPASTLTAADLAALDQYGPQMKKWAVLSVQYGNEAGVDPRMVLSMVLQEGAPLRTGLETNLYKDLENPSTYHPNPNGAEAGVLWDKARLEASKLGLSKQGAGNSIGLTNQKERPFNEVKAKYPDQFKGKQWSDLVGNDDLAIKAAAYNLKMLNEDGASQAAPNVRAGQPLDQFLGSSYNAYGITERSQSVATQQDSFTASEIEHGKSTLNVYKLADKILCGSGAYR
;
A
#
# COMPACT_ATOMS: atom_id res chain seq x y z
N MET A 1 13.57 -44.93 4.74
CA MET A 1 14.81 -44.20 4.39
C MET A 1 14.38 -43.01 3.56
N ALA A 2 14.43 -41.80 4.14
CA ALA A 2 14.16 -40.58 3.39
C ALA A 2 15.29 -40.33 2.38
N PRO A 3 15.04 -39.65 1.25
CA PRO A 3 16.09 -39.33 0.30
C PRO A 3 17.09 -38.40 0.99
N ASN A 4 18.35 -38.82 1.07
CA ASN A 4 19.48 -37.91 1.32
C ASN A 4 19.66 -37.09 0.05
N ASP A 5 19.01 -35.94 -0.01
CA ASP A 5 19.25 -34.87 -0.97
C ASP A 5 20.55 -34.13 -0.64
N GLY A 6 21.66 -34.89 -0.54
CA GLY A 6 23.06 -34.55 -0.86
C GLY A 6 23.68 -33.23 -0.40
N THR A 7 23.00 -32.39 0.35
CA THR A 7 23.46 -31.04 0.68
C THR A 7 24.29 -31.14 1.95
N ILE A 8 25.61 -30.99 1.80
CA ILE A 8 26.51 -30.93 2.94
C ILE A 8 26.14 -29.69 3.75
N LEU A 9 25.60 -29.89 4.94
CA LEU A 9 25.35 -28.81 5.90
C LEU A 9 26.70 -28.23 6.35
N ALA A 10 26.79 -26.90 6.35
CA ALA A 10 27.93 -26.14 6.86
C ALA A 10 27.35 -25.00 7.68
N ILE A 11 27.34 -25.13 8.99
CA ILE A 11 26.59 -24.23 9.86
C ILE A 11 27.52 -23.67 10.93
N ASP A 12 27.51 -22.35 11.06
CA ASP A 12 28.08 -21.64 12.19
C ASP A 12 26.94 -20.88 12.89
N PRO A 13 26.42 -21.36 14.04
CA PRO A 13 25.36 -20.69 14.78
C PRO A 13 25.71 -19.25 15.17
N ASN A 14 27.00 -18.93 15.32
CA ASN A 14 27.45 -17.59 15.70
C ASN A 14 27.13 -16.54 14.62
N VAL A 15 27.06 -16.95 13.35
CA VAL A 15 26.63 -16.08 12.24
C VAL A 15 25.21 -15.55 12.50
N TYR A 16 24.31 -16.40 12.98
CA TYR A 16 22.91 -16.02 13.27
C TYR A 16 22.84 -15.06 14.47
N TYR A 17 23.54 -15.37 15.56
CA TYR A 17 23.55 -14.51 16.75
C TYR A 17 24.13 -13.12 16.47
N GLU A 18 25.25 -13.04 15.75
CA GLU A 18 25.89 -11.77 15.41
C GLU A 18 25.02 -10.94 14.45
N ALA A 19 24.37 -11.58 13.48
CA ALA A 19 23.39 -10.91 12.63
C ALA A 19 22.19 -10.40 13.45
N GLY A 20 21.59 -11.23 14.30
CA GLY A 20 20.46 -10.84 15.15
C GLY A 20 20.78 -9.66 16.07
N LYS A 21 21.94 -9.69 16.73
CA LYS A 21 22.44 -8.60 17.57
C LYS A 21 22.61 -7.28 16.80
N LYS A 22 23.13 -7.34 15.57
CA LYS A 22 23.26 -6.15 14.71
C LYS A 22 21.89 -5.56 14.39
N LEU A 23 20.89 -6.37 14.04
CA LEU A 23 19.54 -5.88 13.75
C LEU A 23 18.88 -5.24 14.97
N ILE A 24 19.01 -5.86 16.16
CA ILE A 24 18.49 -5.30 17.42
C ILE A 24 19.18 -3.97 17.77
N THR A 25 20.48 -3.85 17.52
CA THR A 25 21.23 -2.60 17.72
C THR A 25 20.72 -1.52 16.77
N LEU A 26 20.52 -1.85 15.49
CA LEU A 26 19.96 -0.93 14.50
C LEU A 26 18.56 -0.46 14.90
N THR A 27 17.71 -1.30 15.51
CA THR A 27 16.42 -0.85 16.04
C THR A 27 16.59 0.32 17.02
N ALA A 28 17.53 0.21 17.96
CA ALA A 28 17.78 1.27 18.95
C ALA A 28 18.32 2.56 18.30
N ASP A 29 19.22 2.40 17.33
CA ASP A 29 19.82 3.51 16.58
C ASP A 29 18.75 4.26 15.76
N ILE A 30 17.88 3.51 15.05
CA ILE A 30 16.77 4.09 14.28
C ILE A 30 15.76 4.79 15.19
N ASN A 31 15.38 4.19 16.32
CA ASN A 31 14.51 4.85 17.29
C ASN A 31 15.10 6.19 17.76
N THR A 32 16.41 6.22 18.00
CA THR A 32 17.14 7.42 18.41
C THR A 32 17.13 8.48 17.32
N ALA A 33 17.42 8.11 16.06
CA ALA A 33 17.40 9.03 14.93
C ALA A 33 16.01 9.64 14.69
N ILE A 34 14.94 8.83 14.77
CA ILE A 34 13.56 9.33 14.62
C ILE A 34 13.24 10.36 15.71
N ALA A 35 13.49 10.03 16.97
CA ALA A 35 13.19 10.89 18.10
C ALA A 35 14.01 12.19 18.10
N ARG A 36 15.27 12.11 17.68
CA ARG A 36 16.21 13.25 17.62
C ARG A 36 15.97 14.15 16.42
N ASP A 37 15.86 13.56 15.22
CA ASP A 37 16.00 14.30 13.96
C ASP A 37 14.66 14.62 13.31
N LEU A 38 13.66 13.74 13.41
CA LEU A 38 12.39 13.89 12.68
C LEU A 38 11.26 14.44 13.56
N VAL A 39 10.99 13.80 14.70
CA VAL A 39 9.83 14.11 15.55
C VAL A 39 9.74 15.59 15.95
N PRO A 40 10.84 16.29 16.32
CA PRO A 40 10.75 17.70 16.69
C PRO A 40 10.24 18.60 15.56
N GLY A 41 10.61 18.32 14.30
CA GLY A 41 10.20 19.12 13.15
C GLY A 41 8.74 18.87 12.73
N LEU A 42 8.23 17.66 12.94
CA LEU A 42 6.83 17.33 12.66
C LEU A 42 5.87 17.94 13.69
N ARG A 43 6.32 18.16 14.93
CA ARG A 43 5.48 18.78 15.96
C ARG A 43 5.17 20.22 15.59
N GLY A 44 3.88 20.52 15.34
CA GLY A 44 3.43 21.86 14.97
C GLY A 44 3.55 22.16 13.48
N SER A 45 3.67 21.13 12.62
CA SER A 45 3.69 21.32 11.16
C SER A 45 2.33 21.63 10.54
N ALA A 46 1.27 21.70 11.36
CA ALA A 46 -0.09 22.00 10.89
C ALA A 46 -0.15 23.37 10.19
N GLY A 47 -0.80 23.41 9.02
CA GLY A 47 -0.92 24.65 8.23
C GLY A 47 0.37 25.13 7.56
N MET A 48 1.42 24.30 7.48
CA MET A 48 2.69 24.69 6.86
C MET A 48 2.54 25.06 5.38
N GLY A 49 1.76 24.29 4.61
CA GLY A 49 1.57 24.51 3.17
C GLY A 49 0.45 25.48 2.83
N GLY A 50 -0.43 25.70 3.79
CA GLY A 50 -1.50 26.68 3.72
C GLY A 50 -2.79 26.20 3.07
N ASN A 51 -3.65 27.12 2.61
CA ASN A 51 -5.01 26.76 2.17
C ASN A 51 -5.51 27.51 0.92
N TYR A 52 -4.62 28.19 0.19
CA TYR A 52 -4.97 28.84 -1.07
C TYR A 52 -5.23 27.80 -2.18
N PRO A 53 -6.17 28.02 -3.12
CA PRO A 53 -6.64 26.97 -4.02
C PRO A 53 -5.54 26.24 -4.81
N ALA A 54 -4.49 26.95 -5.24
CA ALA A 54 -3.40 26.37 -6.02
C ALA A 54 -2.56 25.32 -5.25
N VAL A 55 -2.50 25.38 -3.91
CA VAL A 55 -1.65 24.47 -3.11
C VAL A 55 -2.33 23.16 -2.74
N ALA A 56 -3.64 23.03 -2.96
CA ALA A 56 -4.43 21.90 -2.47
C ALA A 56 -3.88 20.53 -2.90
N SER A 57 -3.52 20.37 -4.18
CA SER A 57 -2.97 19.09 -4.68
C SER A 57 -1.58 18.78 -4.09
N TRP A 58 -0.74 19.80 -3.92
CA TRP A 58 0.58 19.66 -3.32
C TRP A 58 0.47 19.26 -1.84
N ASN A 59 -0.42 19.93 -1.08
CA ASN A 59 -0.68 19.59 0.32
C ASN A 59 -1.12 18.12 0.47
N SER A 60 -2.09 17.67 -0.31
CA SER A 60 -2.57 16.28 -0.28
C SER A 60 -1.44 15.29 -0.57
N THR A 61 -0.59 15.60 -1.56
CA THR A 61 0.54 14.73 -1.96
C THR A 61 1.59 14.64 -0.86
N VAL A 62 2.04 15.78 -0.32
CA VAL A 62 3.05 15.83 0.75
C VAL A 62 2.54 15.17 2.03
N HIS A 63 1.27 15.37 2.38
CA HIS A 63 0.65 14.72 3.53
C HIS A 63 0.66 13.20 3.36
N GLN A 64 0.13 12.70 2.24
CA GLN A 64 0.05 11.27 1.97
C GLN A 64 1.45 10.63 2.02
N GLN A 65 2.42 11.21 1.33
CA GLN A 65 3.77 10.65 1.26
C GLN A 65 4.51 10.69 2.60
N SER A 66 4.36 11.78 3.36
CA SER A 66 4.91 11.85 4.71
C SER A 66 4.32 10.75 5.61
N ALA A 67 3.01 10.48 5.47
CA ALA A 67 2.31 9.44 6.21
C ALA A 67 2.74 8.02 5.78
N ASP A 68 2.94 7.81 4.48
CA ASP A 68 3.43 6.55 3.93
C ASP A 68 4.84 6.26 4.43
N VAL A 69 5.76 7.23 4.36
CA VAL A 69 7.14 7.07 4.85
C VAL A 69 7.16 6.81 6.35
N ARG A 70 6.33 7.52 7.13
CA ARG A 70 6.17 7.23 8.56
C ARG A 70 5.76 5.78 8.80
N THR A 71 4.78 5.29 8.04
CA THR A 71 4.30 3.90 8.13
C THR A 71 5.41 2.90 7.81
N VAL A 72 6.21 3.16 6.77
CA VAL A 72 7.36 2.32 6.40
C VAL A 72 8.46 2.34 7.46
N ILE A 73 8.76 3.50 8.06
CA ILE A 73 9.74 3.62 9.15
C ILE A 73 9.32 2.78 10.37
N LEU A 74 8.04 2.85 10.76
CA LEU A 74 7.49 2.03 11.85
C LEU A 74 7.62 0.53 11.54
N ALA A 75 7.26 0.12 10.31
CA ALA A 75 7.41 -1.26 9.87
C ALA A 75 8.88 -1.70 9.82
N TYR A 76 9.79 -0.83 9.38
CA TYR A 76 11.22 -1.11 9.32
C TYR A 76 11.82 -1.34 10.72
N ALA A 77 11.54 -0.46 11.68
CA ALA A 77 12.01 -0.62 13.06
C ALA A 77 11.46 -1.91 13.71
N ALA A 78 10.18 -2.21 13.48
CA ALA A 78 9.56 -3.45 13.96
C ALA A 78 10.18 -4.70 13.31
N ALA A 79 10.43 -4.66 11.99
CA ALA A 79 11.06 -5.75 11.26
C ALA A 79 12.49 -6.02 11.72
N LEU A 80 13.29 -4.98 11.95
CA LEU A 80 14.65 -5.11 12.50
C LEU A 80 14.65 -5.83 13.86
N ALA A 81 13.80 -5.37 14.78
CA ALA A 81 13.71 -5.94 16.13
C ALA A 81 13.25 -7.42 16.06
N HIS A 82 12.13 -7.65 15.39
CA HIS A 82 11.50 -8.96 15.34
C HIS A 82 12.34 -9.99 14.58
N PHE A 83 12.92 -9.60 13.44
CA PHE A 83 13.78 -10.51 12.69
C PHE A 83 15.11 -10.76 13.41
N GLY A 84 15.60 -9.79 14.21
CA GLY A 84 16.73 -10.02 15.11
C GLY A 84 16.48 -11.10 16.16
N ASP A 85 15.27 -11.14 16.72
CA ASP A 85 14.82 -12.21 17.63
C ASP A 85 14.72 -13.56 16.90
N ILE A 86 14.14 -13.60 15.69
CA ILE A 86 14.07 -14.81 14.85
C ILE A 86 15.47 -15.39 14.59
N LEU A 87 16.43 -14.55 14.19
CA LEU A 87 17.80 -15.00 13.95
C LEU A 87 18.45 -15.55 15.23
N SER A 88 18.19 -14.92 16.37
CA SER A 88 18.70 -15.41 17.66
C SER A 88 18.14 -16.80 18.01
N ILE A 89 16.85 -17.03 17.77
CA ILE A 89 16.24 -18.36 17.98
C ILE A 89 16.78 -19.38 16.97
N ALA A 90 16.94 -18.99 15.70
CA ALA A 90 17.49 -19.88 14.68
C ALA A 90 18.92 -20.34 15.01
N GLY A 91 19.75 -19.41 15.50
CA GLY A 91 21.09 -19.68 16.03
C GLY A 91 21.04 -20.68 17.19
N TYR A 92 20.15 -20.46 18.15
CA TYR A 92 19.95 -21.39 19.27
C TYR A 92 19.50 -22.78 18.83
N ASN A 93 18.58 -22.88 17.87
CA ASN A 93 18.11 -24.16 17.36
C ASN A 93 19.25 -24.98 16.72
N TRP A 94 20.14 -24.32 15.98
CA TRP A 94 21.33 -24.97 15.42
C TRP A 94 22.36 -25.35 16.47
N ASP A 95 22.71 -24.42 17.37
CA ASP A 95 23.71 -24.63 18.40
C ASP A 95 23.30 -25.77 19.36
N ALA A 96 22.04 -25.77 19.79
CA ALA A 96 21.50 -26.83 20.64
C ALA A 96 21.41 -28.18 19.91
N ALA A 97 21.09 -28.18 18.61
CA ALA A 97 21.09 -29.41 17.81
C ALA A 97 22.50 -30.01 17.69
N GLU A 98 23.51 -29.17 17.46
CA GLU A 98 24.91 -29.59 17.38
C GLU A 98 25.41 -30.11 18.75
N TYR A 99 25.11 -29.40 19.83
CA TYR A 99 25.40 -29.86 21.19
C TYR A 99 24.76 -31.23 21.49
N LYS A 100 23.51 -31.46 21.07
CA LYS A 100 22.81 -32.74 21.24
C LYS A 100 23.45 -33.85 20.39
N ALA A 101 23.91 -33.52 19.17
CA ALA A 101 24.56 -34.46 18.27
C ALA A 101 25.98 -34.87 18.74
N ASN A 102 26.71 -33.96 19.39
CA ASN A 102 28.03 -34.22 19.92
C ASN A 102 27.98 -35.29 21.04
N ARG A 103 28.69 -36.41 20.83
CA ARG A 103 28.76 -37.54 21.77
C ARG A 103 29.96 -37.48 22.71
N SER A 104 30.82 -36.48 22.59
CA SER A 104 31.96 -36.30 23.49
C SER A 104 31.49 -36.10 24.93
N LYS A 105 32.21 -36.70 25.88
CA LYS A 105 31.98 -36.47 27.31
C LYS A 105 32.43 -35.08 27.77
N ASP A 106 33.32 -34.45 27.02
CA ASP A 106 33.92 -33.15 27.32
C ASP A 106 33.31 -32.01 26.48
N LYS A 107 32.09 -32.21 25.95
CA LYS A 107 31.43 -31.27 25.02
C LYS A 107 30.97 -29.93 25.63
N GLY A 108 31.30 -29.66 26.89
CA GLY A 108 30.94 -28.42 27.58
C GLY A 108 29.47 -28.36 28.01
N SER A 109 29.00 -27.14 28.26
CA SER A 109 27.62 -26.85 28.68
C SER A 109 26.69 -26.68 27.48
N ALA A 110 25.40 -26.98 27.68
CA ALA A 110 24.40 -26.72 26.65
C ALA A 110 24.29 -25.20 26.36
N PRO A 111 24.00 -24.81 25.11
CA PRO A 111 23.73 -23.43 24.76
C PRO A 111 22.62 -22.82 25.62
N ALA A 112 22.79 -21.57 26.02
CA ALA A 112 21.77 -20.83 26.75
C ALA A 112 20.69 -20.34 25.79
N LEU A 113 19.44 -20.35 26.26
CA LEU A 113 18.32 -19.77 25.53
C LEU A 113 18.54 -18.26 25.33
N PRO A 114 18.33 -17.71 24.12
CA PRO A 114 18.48 -16.28 23.87
C PRO A 114 17.45 -15.47 24.66
N THR A 115 17.81 -14.24 25.04
CA THR A 115 16.87 -13.28 25.64
C THR A 115 16.25 -12.43 24.53
N LEU A 116 14.97 -12.62 24.25
CA LEU A 116 14.24 -11.90 23.21
C LEU A 116 13.79 -10.49 23.67
N GLY A 117 13.56 -9.58 22.72
CA GLY A 117 12.84 -8.32 22.97
C GLY A 117 13.60 -7.28 23.80
N SER A 118 14.93 -7.31 23.79
CA SER A 118 15.76 -6.36 24.57
C SER A 118 15.59 -4.89 24.14
N VAL A 119 15.09 -4.63 22.93
CA VAL A 119 14.77 -3.30 22.40
C VAL A 119 13.38 -3.32 21.78
N SER A 120 12.47 -2.48 22.28
CA SER A 120 11.17 -2.28 21.63
C SER A 120 11.32 -1.32 20.43
N PRO A 121 10.74 -1.63 19.27
CA PRO A 121 10.69 -0.68 18.16
C PRO A 121 9.89 0.57 18.57
N VAL A 122 10.14 1.69 17.91
CA VAL A 122 9.40 2.94 18.14
C VAL A 122 7.89 2.68 18.02
N ALA A 123 7.15 3.05 19.04
CA ALA A 123 5.70 2.89 19.04
C ALA A 123 5.05 4.05 18.26
N ALA A 124 3.89 3.80 17.64
CA ALA A 124 3.13 4.82 16.91
C ALA A 124 2.76 6.03 17.79
N LYS A 125 2.64 5.85 19.11
CA LYS A 125 2.41 6.95 20.07
C LYS A 125 3.62 7.89 20.22
N ASP A 126 4.83 7.39 19.99
CA ASP A 126 6.10 8.10 20.17
C ASP A 126 6.58 8.73 18.85
N PHE A 127 6.03 8.26 17.71
CA PHE A 127 6.15 8.86 16.39
C PHE A 127 4.79 9.41 15.95
N PRO A 128 4.46 10.69 16.21
CA PRO A 128 3.12 11.24 15.99
C PRO A 128 2.67 11.12 14.52
N GLU A 129 1.35 11.04 14.32
CA GLU A 129 0.75 11.18 12.98
C GLU A 129 1.19 12.49 12.32
N ILE A 130 1.27 12.48 11.00
CA ILE A 130 1.65 13.65 10.22
C ILE A 130 0.52 14.70 10.35
N PRO A 131 0.80 15.91 10.87
CA PRO A 131 -0.20 16.96 10.89
C PRO A 131 -0.58 17.40 9.48
N ASP A 132 -1.86 17.74 9.28
CA ASP A 132 -2.35 18.24 8.00
C ASP A 132 -1.57 19.50 7.57
N PRO A 133 -0.89 19.48 6.40
CA PRO A 133 -0.23 20.67 5.88
C PRO A 133 -1.23 21.79 5.55
N GLN A 134 -2.51 21.45 5.37
CA GLN A 134 -3.62 22.40 5.34
C GLN A 134 -4.04 22.79 6.77
N GLY A 135 -4.28 24.07 7.01
CA GLY A 135 -4.66 24.56 8.33
C GLY A 135 -4.55 26.07 8.44
N ASP A 136 -4.76 26.61 9.65
CA ASP A 136 -4.63 28.05 9.91
C ASP A 136 -3.18 28.53 9.78
N ASN A 137 -3.01 29.46 8.86
CA ASN A 137 -1.74 29.79 8.24
C ASN A 137 -1.69 31.26 7.79
N GLY A 138 -2.53 32.09 8.40
CA GLY A 138 -2.62 33.53 8.16
C GLY A 138 -3.43 33.92 6.92
N ALA A 139 -3.59 35.23 6.75
CA ALA A 139 -4.47 35.82 5.73
C ALA A 139 -3.86 35.88 4.32
N GLY A 140 -2.58 35.53 4.16
CA GLY A 140 -1.87 35.57 2.88
C GLY A 140 -1.46 36.98 2.49
N VAL A 141 -2.39 37.77 1.96
CA VAL A 141 -2.15 39.19 1.64
C VAL A 141 -3.22 40.03 2.32
N VAL A 142 -2.78 41.02 3.10
CA VAL A 142 -3.63 41.97 3.81
C VAL A 142 -3.29 43.38 3.33
N ILE A 143 -4.30 44.11 2.86
CA ILE A 143 -4.19 45.52 2.50
C ILE A 143 -4.86 46.36 3.61
N GLU A 144 -4.10 47.29 4.19
CA GLU A 144 -4.46 48.11 5.36
C GLU A 144 -4.55 49.60 4.96
N PRO A 145 -5.75 50.14 4.69
CA PRO A 145 -5.94 51.56 4.40
C PRO A 145 -5.91 52.43 5.68
N ALA A 146 -5.42 53.67 5.58
CA ALA A 146 -5.23 54.60 6.72
C ALA A 146 -6.50 54.97 7.53
N GLY A 147 -7.69 54.66 7.03
CA GLY A 147 -8.96 54.99 7.67
C GLY A 147 -10.07 53.96 7.45
N GLY A 148 -9.73 52.72 7.06
CA GLY A 148 -10.70 51.69 6.71
C GLY A 148 -10.39 50.33 7.33
N SER A 149 -11.28 49.37 7.08
CA SER A 149 -11.07 47.97 7.46
C SER A 149 -10.06 47.31 6.52
N PRO A 150 -9.17 46.42 7.02
CA PRO A 150 -8.29 45.64 6.17
C PRO A 150 -9.07 44.79 5.15
N SER A 151 -8.55 44.66 3.94
CA SER A 151 -9.05 43.72 2.93
C SER A 151 -8.06 42.57 2.74
N SER A 152 -8.59 41.36 2.55
CA SER A 152 -7.80 40.16 2.29
C SER A 152 -8.10 39.59 0.91
N TRP A 153 -7.07 39.13 0.21
CA TRP A 153 -7.22 38.45 -1.08
C TRP A 153 -7.39 36.94 -0.89
N THR A 154 -8.57 36.40 -1.23
CA THR A 154 -8.96 34.98 -1.02
C THR A 154 -8.11 33.95 -1.80
N GLY A 155 -7.26 34.38 -2.73
CA GLY A 155 -6.33 33.52 -3.48
C GLY A 155 -4.86 33.71 -3.12
N ALA A 156 -4.56 34.56 -2.14
CA ALA A 156 -3.20 34.94 -1.79
C ALA A 156 -2.39 33.75 -1.25
N PRO A 157 -1.11 33.61 -1.67
CA PRO A 157 -0.25 32.57 -1.14
C PRO A 157 0.02 32.78 0.35
N ASN A 158 -0.57 31.93 1.19
CA ASN A 158 -0.37 31.83 2.63
C ASN A 158 0.41 30.55 2.98
N GLY A 159 0.62 30.21 4.26
CA GLY A 159 1.51 29.11 4.69
C GLY A 159 2.64 29.58 5.60
N ARG A 160 3.22 28.71 6.42
CA ARG A 160 4.21 29.07 7.46
C ARG A 160 5.63 28.77 7.00
N LEU A 161 6.41 29.79 6.64
CA LEU A 161 7.77 29.63 6.11
C LEU A 161 8.71 28.93 7.11
N GLY A 162 8.74 29.39 8.36
CA GLY A 162 9.54 28.81 9.43
C GLY A 162 9.21 27.33 9.65
N THR A 163 7.93 26.97 9.59
CA THR A 163 7.48 25.59 9.72
C THR A 163 7.89 24.74 8.52
N LEU A 164 7.69 25.20 7.28
CA LEU A 164 8.15 24.48 6.08
C LEU A 164 9.65 24.20 6.14
N ASN A 165 10.45 25.21 6.49
CA ASN A 165 11.89 25.08 6.67
C ASN A 165 12.26 24.07 7.78
N ALA A 166 11.56 24.10 8.92
CA ALA A 166 11.81 23.19 10.02
C ALA A 166 11.52 21.72 9.63
N VAL A 167 10.41 21.47 8.94
CA VAL A 167 10.03 20.12 8.48
C VAL A 167 10.99 19.63 7.39
N ALA A 168 11.36 20.49 6.43
CA ALA A 168 12.37 20.18 5.42
C ALA A 168 13.71 19.79 6.06
N THR A 169 14.13 20.54 7.08
CA THR A 169 15.36 20.28 7.82
C THR A 169 15.29 18.95 8.57
N ALA A 170 14.16 18.63 9.19
CA ALA A 170 13.96 17.39 9.95
C ALA A 170 14.01 16.14 9.06
N TRP A 171 13.33 16.16 7.91
CA TRP A 171 13.42 15.08 6.93
C TRP A 171 14.84 14.88 6.41
N ASN A 172 15.55 15.97 6.09
CA ASN A 172 16.94 15.90 5.64
C ASN A 172 17.88 15.39 6.74
N ALA A 173 17.64 15.78 7.99
CA ALA A 173 18.43 15.35 9.14
C ALA A 173 18.28 13.84 9.37
N LEU A 174 17.06 13.30 9.36
CA LEU A 174 16.83 11.85 9.43
C LEU A 174 17.52 11.13 8.27
N ALA A 175 17.33 11.61 7.04
CA ALA A 175 17.87 10.96 5.85
C ALA A 175 19.41 10.97 5.78
N SER A 176 20.04 11.89 6.51
CA SER A 176 21.50 12.03 6.62
C SER A 176 22.06 11.52 7.94
N SER A 177 21.19 11.03 8.85
CA SER A 177 21.62 10.42 10.10
C SER A 177 22.49 9.20 9.80
N ARG A 178 23.56 9.00 10.57
CA ARG A 178 24.44 7.84 10.39
C ARG A 178 23.67 6.54 10.64
N GLU A 179 22.83 6.57 11.65
CA GLU A 179 21.96 5.46 12.06
C GLU A 179 21.16 4.91 10.86
N LEU A 180 20.50 5.78 10.08
CA LEU A 180 19.75 5.35 8.90
C LEU A 180 20.63 5.16 7.66
N SER A 181 21.59 6.05 7.40
CA SER A 181 22.37 6.02 6.16
C SER A 181 23.42 4.89 6.11
N ASP A 182 23.96 4.46 7.25
CA ASP A 182 24.90 3.34 7.34
C ASP A 182 24.19 1.97 7.44
N SER A 183 22.90 1.95 7.81
CA SER A 183 22.10 0.73 7.97
C SER A 183 22.19 -0.24 6.79
N PRO A 184 22.05 0.20 5.51
CA PRO A 184 22.17 -0.71 4.37
C PRO A 184 23.52 -1.45 4.31
N ALA A 185 24.63 -0.75 4.62
CA ALA A 185 25.97 -1.34 4.61
C ALA A 185 26.16 -2.35 5.75
N ILE A 186 25.65 -2.02 6.95
CA ILE A 186 25.68 -2.92 8.11
C ILE A 186 24.90 -4.21 7.83
N ILE A 187 23.72 -4.10 7.24
CA ILE A 187 22.86 -5.24 6.90
C ILE A 187 23.49 -6.10 5.81
N ARG A 188 24.04 -5.49 4.75
CA ARG A 188 24.78 -6.23 3.70
C ARG A 188 25.96 -7.00 4.25
N ALA A 189 26.71 -6.40 5.18
CA ALA A 189 27.81 -7.09 5.84
C ALA A 189 27.32 -8.28 6.66
N ALA A 190 26.17 -8.18 7.35
CA ALA A 190 25.55 -9.32 8.03
C ALA A 190 25.12 -10.40 7.03
N ARG A 191 24.42 -10.02 5.95
CA ARG A 191 24.01 -10.93 4.87
C ARG A 191 25.18 -11.72 4.29
N ALA A 192 26.30 -11.06 3.99
CA ALA A 192 27.49 -11.70 3.41
C ALA A 192 28.08 -12.80 4.30
N THR A 193 27.89 -12.74 5.62
CA THR A 193 28.37 -13.83 6.51
C THR A 193 27.63 -15.16 6.27
N PHE A 194 26.40 -15.12 5.76
CA PHE A 194 25.63 -16.31 5.39
C PHE A 194 26.11 -16.96 4.09
N ASP A 195 26.99 -16.34 3.30
CA ASP A 195 27.57 -16.95 2.10
C ASP A 195 28.41 -18.21 2.43
N SER A 196 28.83 -18.34 3.70
CA SER A 196 29.53 -19.52 4.24
C SER A 196 28.60 -20.58 4.85
N VAL A 197 27.34 -20.23 5.11
CA VAL A 197 26.36 -21.11 5.75
C VAL A 197 25.58 -21.90 4.70
N ARG A 198 25.35 -23.18 4.95
CA ARG A 198 24.54 -24.09 4.12
C ARG A 198 23.48 -24.72 5.03
N ALA A 199 22.29 -24.13 5.03
CA ALA A 199 21.13 -24.63 5.75
C ALA A 199 19.84 -24.32 4.96
N PRO A 200 18.74 -25.10 5.15
CA PRO A 200 17.53 -24.98 4.34
C PRO A 200 16.84 -23.61 4.39
N GLU A 201 17.00 -22.86 5.48
CA GLU A 201 16.38 -21.55 5.72
C GLU A 201 17.24 -20.36 5.28
N VAL A 202 18.51 -20.58 4.91
CA VAL A 202 19.43 -19.48 4.51
C VAL A 202 18.87 -18.65 3.36
N PRO A 203 18.24 -19.21 2.30
CA PRO A 203 17.64 -18.40 1.25
C PRO A 203 16.64 -17.37 1.79
N ALA A 204 15.71 -17.80 2.65
CA ALA A 204 14.72 -16.92 3.28
C ALA A 204 15.39 -15.89 4.21
N VAL A 205 16.44 -16.27 4.93
CA VAL A 205 17.22 -15.33 5.75
C VAL A 205 17.89 -14.25 4.91
N THR A 206 18.55 -14.63 3.81
CA THR A 206 19.21 -13.65 2.93
C THR A 206 18.21 -12.73 2.25
N GLU A 207 17.04 -13.25 1.87
CA GLU A 207 15.95 -12.47 1.29
C GLU A 207 15.38 -11.44 2.28
N ALA A 208 15.20 -11.84 3.55
CA ALA A 208 14.78 -10.95 4.62
C ALA A 208 15.79 -9.82 4.85
N LEU A 209 17.09 -10.13 4.87
CA LEU A 209 18.15 -9.13 4.99
C LEU A 209 18.19 -8.18 3.78
N ASP A 210 17.96 -8.70 2.57
CA ASP A 210 17.85 -7.89 1.34
C ASP A 210 16.63 -6.94 1.39
N ALA A 211 15.50 -7.39 1.94
CA ALA A 211 14.32 -6.56 2.15
C ALA A 211 14.57 -5.44 3.18
N LEU A 212 15.22 -5.74 4.31
CA LEU A 212 15.61 -4.74 5.31
C LEU A 212 16.60 -3.72 4.72
N CYS A 213 17.58 -4.17 3.93
CA CYS A 213 18.52 -3.30 3.24
C CYS A 213 17.80 -2.32 2.29
N SER A 214 16.92 -2.87 1.44
CA SER A 214 16.12 -2.08 0.50
C SER A 214 15.21 -1.08 1.22
N GLY A 215 14.63 -1.48 2.36
CA GLY A 215 13.82 -0.60 3.21
C GLY A 215 14.56 0.64 3.68
N ALA A 216 15.78 0.47 4.22
CA ALA A 216 16.58 1.60 4.67
C ALA A 216 16.95 2.57 3.52
N GLU A 217 17.32 2.04 2.35
CA GLU A 217 17.67 2.86 1.18
C GLU A 217 16.47 3.64 0.66
N GLN A 218 15.31 2.99 0.60
CA GLN A 218 14.04 3.59 0.21
C GLN A 218 13.63 4.71 1.17
N ILE A 219 13.65 4.48 2.48
CA ILE A 219 13.36 5.51 3.49
C ILE A 219 14.30 6.70 3.32
N CYS A 220 15.61 6.46 3.19
CA CYS A 220 16.61 7.53 3.02
C CYS A 220 16.34 8.35 1.73
N SER A 221 16.05 7.66 0.62
CA SER A 221 15.76 8.31 -0.65
C SER A 221 14.51 9.18 -0.57
N VAL A 222 13.39 8.64 -0.08
CA VAL A 222 12.13 9.39 -0.01
C VAL A 222 12.23 10.55 0.98
N ALA A 223 12.85 10.34 2.14
CA ALA A 223 13.05 11.42 3.11
C ALA A 223 13.86 12.59 2.53
N LYS A 224 14.88 12.31 1.70
CA LYS A 224 15.61 13.36 0.95
C LYS A 224 14.70 14.09 -0.03
N THR A 225 13.90 13.37 -0.81
CA THR A 225 13.02 14.02 -1.79
C THR A 225 11.94 14.86 -1.11
N LEU A 226 11.34 14.39 -0.02
CA LEU A 226 10.42 15.18 0.80
C LEU A 226 11.08 16.45 1.32
N ALA A 227 12.31 16.35 1.84
CA ALA A 227 13.06 17.50 2.31
C ALA A 227 13.33 18.54 1.21
N ILE A 228 13.71 18.08 0.01
CA ILE A 228 13.94 18.93 -1.16
C ILE A 228 12.65 19.65 -1.56
N SER A 229 11.54 18.92 -1.72
CA SER A 229 10.31 19.58 -2.18
C SER A 229 9.76 20.57 -1.15
N LEU A 230 9.83 20.26 0.15
CA LEU A 230 9.46 21.19 1.21
C LEU A 230 10.35 22.45 1.20
N ARG A 231 11.65 22.29 0.89
CA ARG A 231 12.59 23.41 0.75
C ARG A 231 12.26 24.27 -0.46
N GLU A 232 11.99 23.65 -1.60
CA GLU A 232 11.64 24.37 -2.82
C GLU A 232 10.33 25.13 -2.65
N HIS A 233 9.32 24.51 -2.04
CA HIS A 233 8.07 25.20 -1.73
C HIS A 233 8.28 26.38 -0.76
N HIS A 234 9.11 26.21 0.27
CA HIS A 234 9.51 27.30 1.16
C HIS A 234 10.14 28.47 0.40
N ASP A 235 11.14 28.18 -0.44
CA ASP A 235 11.91 29.20 -1.14
C ASP A 235 11.03 29.94 -2.17
N ASP A 236 10.24 29.20 -2.95
CA ASP A 236 9.32 29.76 -3.94
C ASP A 236 8.19 30.58 -3.29
N LEU A 237 7.70 30.16 -2.11
CA LEU A 237 6.73 30.92 -1.31
C LEU A 237 7.31 32.22 -0.76
N ALA A 238 8.55 32.18 -0.26
CA ALA A 238 9.25 33.38 0.21
C ALA A 238 9.50 34.36 -0.94
N GLU A 239 9.92 33.85 -2.10
CA GLU A 239 10.17 34.65 -3.30
C GLU A 239 8.89 35.37 -3.78
N VAL A 240 7.78 34.64 -3.93
CA VAL A 240 6.54 35.26 -4.43
C VAL A 240 5.99 36.30 -3.46
N ARG A 241 6.12 36.09 -2.14
CA ARG A 241 5.71 37.08 -1.13
C ARG A 241 6.54 38.37 -1.23
N ASN A 242 7.85 38.24 -1.44
CA ASN A 242 8.72 39.40 -1.66
C ASN A 242 8.39 40.10 -2.99
N GLY A 243 8.05 39.35 -4.03
CA GLY A 243 7.57 39.89 -5.31
C GLY A 243 6.28 40.68 -5.15
N ILE A 244 5.29 40.14 -4.44
CA ILE A 244 4.02 40.81 -4.11
C ILE A 244 4.27 42.08 -3.30
N ALA A 245 5.12 42.02 -2.27
CA ALA A 245 5.48 43.19 -1.47
C ALA A 245 6.12 44.30 -2.31
N THR A 246 6.94 43.93 -3.30
CA THR A 246 7.55 44.88 -4.25
C THR A 246 6.50 45.47 -5.19
N ALA A 247 5.62 44.65 -5.74
CA ALA A 247 4.56 45.07 -6.67
C ALA A 247 3.53 46.02 -6.01
N ALA A 248 3.34 45.90 -4.70
CA ALA A 248 2.43 46.75 -3.92
C ALA A 248 2.70 48.25 -4.09
N ALA A 249 3.97 48.66 -4.30
CA ALA A 249 4.35 50.06 -4.51
C ALA A 249 3.68 50.70 -5.74
N THR A 250 3.27 49.89 -6.72
CA THR A 250 2.59 50.34 -7.95
C THR A 250 1.13 49.93 -8.02
N ALA A 251 0.61 49.26 -6.99
CA ALA A 251 -0.71 48.64 -7.00
C ALA A 251 -1.89 49.65 -6.90
N PHE A 252 -1.61 50.92 -6.55
CA PHE A 252 -2.62 51.95 -6.28
C PHE A 252 -2.47 53.19 -7.18
N PRO A 253 -2.66 53.06 -8.51
CA PRO A 253 -2.37 54.13 -9.47
C PRO A 253 -3.25 55.39 -9.31
N ALA A 254 -4.42 55.28 -8.68
CA ALA A 254 -5.30 56.42 -8.40
C ALA A 254 -4.80 57.33 -7.26
N HIS A 255 -3.76 56.91 -6.53
CA HIS A 255 -3.23 57.59 -5.35
C HIS A 255 -1.74 57.98 -5.54
N PRO A 256 -1.41 58.83 -6.54
CA PRO A 256 -0.02 59.19 -6.81
C PRO A 256 0.59 59.97 -5.64
N GLY A 257 1.78 59.56 -5.22
CA GLY A 257 2.53 60.21 -4.12
C GLY A 257 2.06 59.85 -2.71
N VAL A 258 1.16 58.88 -2.57
CA VAL A 258 0.78 58.31 -1.27
C VAL A 258 1.86 57.34 -0.79
N ASP A 259 2.16 57.37 0.51
CA ASP A 259 3.08 56.43 1.14
C ASP A 259 2.46 55.02 1.16
N ILE A 260 3.12 54.08 0.49
CA ILE A 260 2.79 52.66 0.48
C ILE A 260 3.97 51.90 1.05
N THR A 261 3.72 51.10 2.09
CA THR A 261 4.73 50.24 2.69
C THR A 261 4.25 48.80 2.67
N ALA A 262 5.11 47.87 2.23
CA ALA A 262 4.83 46.46 2.28
C ALA A 262 5.88 45.73 3.14
N ARG A 263 5.43 44.77 3.94
CA ARG A 263 6.29 43.89 4.73
C ARG A 263 5.84 42.44 4.58
N THR A 264 6.78 41.51 4.68
CA THR A 264 6.51 40.07 4.71
C THR A 264 6.75 39.54 6.11
N ASP A 265 5.94 38.57 6.53
CA ASP A 265 6.16 37.77 7.73
C ASP A 265 6.09 36.26 7.42
N ASP A 266 6.10 35.43 8.46
CA ASP A 266 6.07 33.97 8.36
C ASP A 266 4.88 33.44 7.55
N THR A 267 3.75 34.16 7.57
CA THR A 267 2.45 33.73 7.07
C THR A 267 1.89 34.59 5.95
N SER A 268 2.30 35.86 5.84
CA SER A 268 1.56 36.84 5.05
C SER A 268 2.43 38.01 4.55
N VAL A 269 1.87 38.76 3.59
CA VAL A 269 2.30 40.08 3.15
C VAL A 269 1.31 41.11 3.67
N HIS A 270 1.81 42.16 4.31
CA HIS A 270 1.00 43.26 4.81
C HIS A 270 1.34 44.53 4.03
N VAL A 271 0.35 45.13 3.40
CA VAL A 271 0.46 46.33 2.57
C VAL A 271 -0.29 47.46 3.25
N SER A 272 0.42 48.41 3.86
CA SER A 272 -0.19 49.58 4.47
C SER A 272 -0.18 50.75 3.48
N VAL A 273 -1.35 51.39 3.31
CA VAL A 273 -1.55 52.47 2.34
C VAL A 273 -2.05 53.73 3.06
N ALA A 274 -1.31 54.83 2.96
CA ALA A 274 -1.63 56.10 3.61
C ALA A 274 -2.79 56.87 2.93
N ALA A 275 -3.83 56.17 2.50
CA ALA A 275 -5.03 56.72 1.86
C ALA A 275 -6.29 55.92 2.20
N ASN A 276 -7.45 56.54 2.00
CA ASN A 276 -8.73 55.84 1.98
C ASN A 276 -8.90 55.17 0.62
N LEU A 277 -9.14 53.87 0.62
CA LEU A 277 -9.26 53.08 -0.61
C LEU A 277 -10.73 52.81 -0.93
N SER A 278 -11.08 52.97 -2.20
CA SER A 278 -12.36 52.53 -2.76
C SER A 278 -12.31 51.04 -3.12
N GLN A 279 -13.47 50.44 -3.39
CA GLN A 279 -13.52 49.05 -3.88
C GLN A 279 -12.78 48.88 -5.22
N VAL A 280 -12.73 49.92 -6.06
CA VAL A 280 -12.02 49.91 -7.33
C VAL A 280 -10.50 49.92 -7.10
N ASP A 281 -10.02 50.65 -6.09
CA ASP A 281 -8.60 50.65 -5.73
C ASP A 281 -8.15 49.26 -5.26
N ILE A 282 -8.97 48.60 -4.43
CA ILE A 282 -8.71 47.22 -3.97
C ILE A 282 -8.71 46.24 -5.15
N PHE A 283 -9.69 46.34 -6.05
CA PHE A 283 -9.76 45.47 -7.23
C PHE A 283 -8.52 45.61 -8.13
N ASN A 284 -8.07 46.83 -8.40
CA ASN A 284 -6.88 47.07 -9.22
C ASN A 284 -5.60 46.55 -8.54
N ALA A 285 -5.51 46.70 -7.22
CA ALA A 285 -4.40 46.16 -6.45
C ALA A 285 -4.41 44.63 -6.51
N ASP A 286 -5.55 44.00 -6.25
CA ASP A 286 -5.71 42.54 -6.34
C ASP A 286 -5.29 42.02 -7.73
N ASP A 287 -5.65 42.69 -8.82
CA ASP A 287 -5.26 42.29 -10.19
C ASP A 287 -3.73 42.29 -10.38
N ILE A 288 -3.04 43.34 -9.91
CA ILE A 288 -1.57 43.46 -10.00
C ILE A 288 -0.87 42.41 -9.13
N LEU A 289 -1.34 42.22 -7.89
CA LEU A 289 -0.76 41.25 -6.96
C LEU A 289 -1.01 39.81 -7.43
N ASN A 290 -2.22 39.53 -7.94
CA ASN A 290 -2.57 38.24 -8.53
C ASN A 290 -1.74 37.93 -9.79
N THR A 291 -1.52 38.93 -10.65
CA THR A 291 -0.62 38.79 -11.81
C THR A 291 0.80 38.47 -11.38
N THR A 292 1.29 39.10 -10.31
CA THR A 292 2.61 38.82 -9.73
C THR A 292 2.71 37.36 -9.25
N PHE A 293 1.68 36.85 -8.56
CA PHE A 293 1.61 35.45 -8.16
C PHE A 293 1.57 34.50 -9.35
N HIS A 294 0.70 34.72 -10.33
CA HIS A 294 0.56 33.82 -11.49
C HIS A 294 1.81 33.75 -12.37
N ASN A 295 2.62 34.81 -12.38
CA ASN A 295 3.91 34.83 -13.08
C ASN A 295 5.07 34.26 -12.25
N SER A 296 4.83 33.85 -11.01
CA SER A 296 5.86 33.29 -10.12
C SER A 296 6.20 31.84 -10.46
N ARG A 297 7.39 31.41 -10.00
CA ARG A 297 7.79 30.00 -10.03
C ARG A 297 6.84 29.13 -9.22
N LEU A 298 6.38 29.59 -8.06
CA LEU A 298 5.43 28.86 -7.21
C LEU A 298 4.16 28.49 -7.98
N ALA A 299 3.54 29.45 -8.67
CA ALA A 299 2.35 29.18 -9.47
C ALA A 299 2.63 28.21 -10.62
N THR A 300 3.83 28.26 -11.22
CA THR A 300 4.25 27.33 -12.27
C THR A 300 4.39 25.90 -11.74
N VAL A 301 5.03 25.71 -10.58
CA VAL A 301 5.21 24.39 -9.94
C VAL A 301 3.86 23.81 -9.52
N LEU A 302 2.99 24.62 -8.91
CA LEU A 302 1.68 24.17 -8.42
C LEU A 302 0.66 23.91 -9.55
N SER A 303 0.80 24.56 -10.70
CA SER A 303 -0.08 24.34 -11.87
C SER A 303 0.40 23.24 -12.82
N GLY A 304 1.67 22.84 -12.74
CA GLY A 304 2.24 21.79 -13.58
C GLY A 304 1.88 20.37 -13.12
N THR A 305 2.07 19.40 -14.03
CA THR A 305 2.06 17.95 -13.75
C THR A 305 3.14 17.50 -12.75
N VAL A 306 3.99 18.39 -12.26
CA VAL A 306 4.95 18.14 -11.15
C VAL A 306 4.20 17.92 -9.83
N ALA A 307 2.93 18.32 -9.75
CA ALA A 307 1.99 17.91 -8.70
C ALA A 307 1.40 16.49 -8.93
N SER A 308 1.88 15.73 -9.92
CA SER A 308 1.54 14.31 -10.05
C SER A 308 2.35 13.51 -9.04
N THR A 309 1.70 12.55 -8.39
CA THR A 309 2.28 11.65 -7.39
C THR A 309 3.52 10.90 -7.86
N ASP A 310 3.73 10.80 -9.18
CA ASP A 310 4.86 10.10 -9.79
C ASP A 310 6.18 10.89 -9.73
N ASP A 311 6.17 12.23 -9.70
CA ASP A 311 7.40 13.04 -9.67
C ASP A 311 8.05 13.14 -8.29
N PHE A 312 7.27 12.98 -7.23
CA PHE A 312 7.80 13.09 -5.87
C PHE A 312 8.62 11.86 -5.44
N THR A 313 8.37 10.67 -5.99
CA THR A 313 9.16 9.48 -5.64
C THR A 313 9.20 8.38 -6.70
N GLY A 314 8.44 8.47 -7.78
CA GLY A 314 8.08 7.30 -8.58
C GLY A 314 7.21 6.33 -7.76
N SER A 315 6.25 5.69 -8.42
CA SER A 315 5.31 4.72 -7.83
C SER A 315 5.95 3.45 -7.22
N GLY A 316 7.29 3.39 -7.08
CA GLY A 316 8.05 2.27 -6.54
C GLY A 316 8.95 2.58 -5.33
N ALA A 317 9.02 3.83 -4.84
CA ALA A 317 10.04 4.19 -3.84
C ALA A 317 9.85 3.55 -2.46
N LEU A 318 8.67 2.99 -2.15
CA LEU A 318 8.39 2.27 -0.92
C LEU A 318 8.01 0.80 -1.17
N GLY A 319 8.46 0.23 -2.30
CA GLY A 319 8.14 -1.14 -2.71
C GLY A 319 8.59 -2.24 -1.73
N SER A 320 9.46 -1.93 -0.77
CA SER A 320 9.85 -2.85 0.31
C SER A 320 8.81 -2.98 1.42
N TYR A 321 7.86 -2.05 1.53
CA TYR A 321 6.88 -2.00 2.62
C TYR A 321 6.18 -3.34 2.88
N PRO A 322 5.67 -4.07 1.87
CA PRO A 322 4.99 -5.34 2.10
C PRO A 322 5.89 -6.38 2.79
N LYS A 323 7.18 -6.46 2.38
CA LYS A 323 8.14 -7.38 2.98
C LYS A 323 8.60 -6.95 4.37
N LEU A 324 8.77 -5.65 4.61
CA LEU A 324 9.06 -5.14 5.95
C LEU A 324 7.93 -5.46 6.92
N LYS A 325 6.69 -5.21 6.48
CA LYS A 325 5.52 -5.52 7.30
C LYS A 325 5.37 -7.02 7.54
N ALA A 326 5.62 -7.84 6.52
CA ALA A 326 5.67 -9.29 6.65
C ALA A 326 6.72 -9.77 7.67
N LEU A 327 7.94 -9.22 7.60
CA LEU A 327 8.99 -9.53 8.57
C LEU A 327 8.59 -9.18 10.00
N SER A 328 7.90 -8.07 10.21
CA SER A 328 7.40 -7.68 11.55
C SER A 328 6.29 -8.60 12.11
N GLU A 329 5.72 -9.48 11.27
CA GLU A 329 4.60 -10.36 11.60
C GLU A 329 4.91 -11.84 11.44
N LEU A 330 6.13 -12.18 11.02
CA LEU A 330 6.56 -13.58 10.93
C LEU A 330 6.33 -14.28 12.28
N PRO A 331 5.82 -15.52 12.29
CA PRO A 331 5.79 -16.30 13.51
C PRO A 331 7.20 -16.42 14.11
N LEU A 332 7.33 -16.27 15.44
CA LEU A 332 8.57 -16.64 16.09
C LEU A 332 8.81 -18.14 15.93
N LEU A 333 10.07 -18.51 15.73
CA LEU A 333 10.47 -19.91 15.66
C LEU A 333 10.26 -20.58 17.02
N VAL A 334 9.95 -21.88 17.00
CA VAL A 334 9.86 -22.66 18.23
C VAL A 334 11.27 -22.88 18.78
N GLU A 335 11.51 -22.45 20.02
CA GLU A 335 12.76 -22.61 20.79
C GLU A 335 12.96 -24.07 21.27
N SER A 336 13.02 -25.01 20.33
CA SER A 336 13.04 -26.44 20.63
C SER A 336 14.45 -27.03 20.73
N GLY A 337 15.44 -26.33 20.17
CA GLY A 337 16.74 -26.93 19.90
C GLY A 337 16.66 -28.06 18.86
N ASP A 338 15.62 -28.07 18.02
CA ASP A 338 15.50 -28.89 16.81
C ASP A 338 15.72 -28.00 15.59
N ARG A 339 16.70 -28.36 14.76
CA ARG A 339 17.02 -27.68 13.51
C ARG A 339 15.83 -27.59 12.54
N ASN A 340 14.90 -28.55 12.58
CA ASN A 340 13.74 -28.54 11.69
C ASN A 340 12.77 -27.40 12.02
N ALA A 341 12.82 -26.84 13.22
CA ALA A 341 12.01 -25.67 13.56
C ALA A 341 12.37 -24.44 12.70
N ASN A 342 13.59 -24.38 12.14
CA ASN A 342 14.03 -23.26 11.32
C ASN A 342 13.44 -23.29 9.89
N THR A 343 12.96 -24.44 9.41
CA THR A 343 12.43 -24.56 8.03
C THR A 343 11.11 -23.83 7.82
N THR A 344 10.44 -23.40 8.90
CA THR A 344 9.18 -22.64 8.82
C THR A 344 9.38 -21.30 8.11
N LEU A 345 10.58 -20.70 8.14
CA LEU A 345 10.84 -19.42 7.46
C LEU A 345 10.66 -19.48 5.93
N ASN A 346 10.68 -20.66 5.33
CA ASN A 346 10.69 -20.82 3.88
C ASN A 346 9.34 -20.44 3.26
N GLY A 347 9.30 -19.27 2.61
CA GLY A 347 8.15 -18.76 1.88
C GLY A 347 7.08 -18.06 2.73
N GLU A 348 7.20 -18.08 4.07
CA GLU A 348 6.26 -17.39 4.97
C GLU A 348 6.27 -15.87 4.75
N MET A 349 7.44 -15.26 4.56
CA MET A 349 7.55 -13.82 4.32
C MET A 349 6.80 -13.40 3.05
N ASP A 350 7.03 -14.08 1.92
CA ASP A 350 6.33 -13.78 0.66
C ASP A 350 4.83 -14.01 0.79
N THR A 351 4.42 -15.07 1.51
CA THR A 351 3.01 -15.37 1.80
C THR A 351 2.35 -14.20 2.54
N ILE A 352 2.95 -13.72 3.63
CA ILE A 352 2.44 -12.58 4.40
C ILE A 352 2.50 -11.29 3.57
N ALA A 353 3.55 -11.08 2.78
CA ALA A 353 3.73 -9.86 1.99
C ALA A 353 2.56 -9.62 1.03
N THR A 354 1.95 -10.67 0.49
CA THR A 354 0.76 -10.54 -0.38
C THR A 354 -0.41 -9.79 0.27
N TRP A 355 -0.51 -9.76 1.61
CA TRP A 355 -1.55 -9.05 2.35
C TRP A 355 -1.35 -7.54 2.41
N TYR A 356 -0.13 -7.09 2.11
CA TYR A 356 0.28 -5.69 2.18
C TYR A 356 0.65 -5.11 0.82
N THR A 357 0.86 -5.98 -0.17
CA THR A 357 1.05 -5.58 -1.56
C THR A 357 -0.22 -4.89 -2.04
N PRO A 358 -0.14 -3.62 -2.47
CA PRO A 358 -1.28 -2.97 -3.10
C PRO A 358 -1.78 -3.80 -4.27
N ALA A 359 -3.10 -3.89 -4.42
CA ALA A 359 -3.70 -4.56 -5.56
C ALA A 359 -3.14 -3.96 -6.85
N SER A 360 -2.65 -4.81 -7.76
CA SER A 360 -2.13 -4.33 -9.04
C SER A 360 -3.26 -3.71 -9.86
N THR A 361 -3.01 -2.53 -10.42
CA THR A 361 -3.82 -2.00 -11.50
C THR A 361 -3.22 -2.43 -12.83
N LEU A 362 -4.06 -2.79 -13.79
CA LEU A 362 -3.60 -3.18 -15.12
C LEU A 362 -3.99 -2.14 -16.16
N THR A 363 -3.05 -1.79 -17.02
CA THR A 363 -3.26 -0.85 -18.13
C THR A 363 -3.24 -1.59 -19.46
N ALA A 364 -4.14 -1.22 -20.37
CA ALA A 364 -4.20 -1.85 -21.70
C ALA A 364 -2.91 -1.59 -22.48
N ALA A 365 -2.36 -2.66 -23.08
CA ALA A 365 -1.19 -2.63 -23.96
C ALA A 365 -1.59 -3.04 -25.39
N ASP A 366 -2.01 -4.29 -25.60
CA ASP A 366 -2.53 -4.78 -26.88
C ASP A 366 -3.76 -5.69 -26.72
N LEU A 367 -4.95 -5.09 -26.71
CA LEU A 367 -6.19 -5.85 -26.55
C LEU A 367 -6.46 -6.85 -27.70
N ALA A 368 -5.79 -6.73 -28.86
CA ALA A 368 -5.90 -7.71 -29.94
C ALA A 368 -5.22 -9.04 -29.57
N ALA A 369 -4.24 -9.03 -28.67
CA ALA A 369 -3.62 -10.25 -28.15
C ALA A 369 -4.62 -11.20 -27.47
N LEU A 370 -5.77 -10.70 -27.02
CA LEU A 370 -6.86 -11.52 -26.47
C LEU A 370 -7.69 -12.23 -27.54
N ASP A 371 -7.58 -11.87 -28.82
CA ASP A 371 -8.40 -12.47 -29.89
C ASP A 371 -8.12 -13.98 -30.06
N GLN A 372 -6.93 -14.44 -29.67
CA GLN A 372 -6.59 -15.86 -29.63
C GLN A 372 -7.47 -16.67 -28.66
N TYR A 373 -8.09 -16.02 -27.67
CA TYR A 373 -9.03 -16.63 -26.73
C TYR A 373 -10.50 -16.45 -27.15
N GLY A 374 -10.76 -15.87 -28.31
CA GLY A 374 -12.11 -15.63 -28.83
C GLY A 374 -12.88 -14.51 -28.12
N PRO A 375 -14.03 -14.12 -28.68
CA PRO A 375 -14.75 -12.91 -28.26
C PRO A 375 -15.34 -12.99 -26.84
N GLN A 376 -15.76 -14.18 -26.39
CA GLN A 376 -16.32 -14.36 -25.04
C GLN A 376 -15.25 -14.13 -23.97
N MET A 377 -14.09 -14.78 -24.08
CA MET A 377 -13.01 -14.63 -23.10
C MET A 377 -12.41 -13.23 -23.13
N LYS A 378 -12.23 -12.65 -24.33
CA LYS A 378 -11.81 -11.25 -24.48
C LYS A 378 -12.73 -10.30 -23.72
N LYS A 379 -14.05 -10.48 -23.83
CA LYS A 379 -15.04 -9.68 -23.09
C LYS A 379 -14.85 -9.82 -21.58
N TRP A 380 -14.73 -11.04 -21.07
CA TRP A 380 -14.56 -11.27 -19.62
C TRP A 380 -13.24 -10.71 -19.08
N ALA A 381 -12.15 -10.84 -19.83
CA ALA A 381 -10.85 -10.26 -19.51
C ALA A 381 -10.92 -8.72 -19.40
N VAL A 382 -11.51 -8.05 -20.39
CA VAL A 382 -11.68 -6.59 -20.39
C VAL A 382 -12.52 -6.11 -19.21
N LEU A 383 -13.65 -6.77 -18.94
CA LEU A 383 -14.52 -6.41 -17.83
C LEU A 383 -13.86 -6.67 -16.46
N SER A 384 -13.05 -7.73 -16.34
CA SER A 384 -12.32 -8.02 -15.11
C SER A 384 -11.26 -6.96 -14.81
N VAL A 385 -10.57 -6.46 -15.83
CA VAL A 385 -9.63 -5.32 -15.69
C VAL A 385 -10.36 -4.04 -15.34
N GLN A 386 -11.44 -3.72 -16.05
CA GLN A 386 -12.23 -2.52 -15.77
C GLN A 386 -12.72 -2.51 -14.31
N TYR A 387 -13.44 -3.56 -13.88
CA TYR A 387 -14.04 -3.59 -12.56
C TYR A 387 -13.04 -3.91 -11.44
N GLY A 388 -11.95 -4.64 -11.72
CA GLY A 388 -10.84 -4.79 -10.77
C GLY A 388 -10.18 -3.45 -10.45
N ASN A 389 -9.79 -2.70 -11.48
CA ASN A 389 -9.22 -1.37 -11.31
C ASN A 389 -10.20 -0.40 -10.60
N GLU A 390 -11.48 -0.41 -10.99
CA GLU A 390 -12.53 0.43 -10.36
C GLU A 390 -12.73 0.08 -8.88
N ALA A 391 -12.73 -1.21 -8.54
CA ALA A 391 -12.92 -1.68 -7.18
C ALA A 391 -11.64 -1.56 -6.31
N GLY A 392 -10.46 -1.42 -6.91
CA GLY A 392 -9.19 -1.52 -6.20
C GLY A 392 -8.84 -2.96 -5.81
N VAL A 393 -9.19 -3.93 -6.67
CA VAL A 393 -8.92 -5.35 -6.52
C VAL A 393 -8.12 -5.82 -7.74
N ASP A 394 -7.18 -6.74 -7.54
CA ASP A 394 -6.36 -7.26 -8.65
C ASP A 394 -7.27 -7.85 -9.76
N PRO A 395 -7.20 -7.32 -11.00
CA PRO A 395 -7.96 -7.84 -12.13
C PRO A 395 -7.80 -9.34 -12.39
N ARG A 396 -6.64 -9.92 -12.07
CA ARG A 396 -6.36 -11.35 -12.23
C ARG A 396 -7.17 -12.16 -11.24
N MET A 397 -7.35 -11.65 -10.02
CA MET A 397 -8.22 -12.28 -9.02
C MET A 397 -9.70 -12.20 -9.44
N VAL A 398 -10.14 -11.07 -10.00
CA VAL A 398 -11.50 -10.95 -10.56
C VAL A 398 -11.74 -11.96 -11.69
N LEU A 399 -10.82 -12.05 -12.66
CA LEU A 399 -10.91 -13.02 -13.75
C LEU A 399 -10.84 -14.46 -13.22
N SER A 400 -10.11 -14.71 -12.13
CA SER A 400 -10.07 -16.04 -11.51
C SER A 400 -11.43 -16.48 -10.99
N MET A 401 -12.20 -15.58 -10.37
CA MET A 401 -13.57 -15.87 -9.94
C MET A 401 -14.47 -16.19 -11.14
N VAL A 402 -14.32 -15.47 -12.25
CA VAL A 402 -15.07 -15.75 -13.49
C VAL A 402 -14.76 -17.17 -14.00
N LEU A 403 -13.47 -17.49 -14.11
CA LEU A 403 -13.00 -18.76 -14.65
C LEU A 403 -13.35 -19.95 -13.76
N GLN A 404 -13.33 -19.76 -12.44
CA GLN A 404 -13.56 -20.81 -11.46
C GLN A 404 -15.03 -21.12 -11.22
N GLU A 405 -15.88 -20.09 -11.20
CA GLU A 405 -17.26 -20.23 -10.70
C GLU A 405 -18.28 -20.65 -11.77
N GLY A 406 -18.32 -19.94 -12.91
CA GLY A 406 -19.37 -20.15 -13.91
C GLY A 406 -18.88 -20.28 -15.35
N ALA A 407 -17.61 -19.96 -15.64
CA ALA A 407 -17.06 -20.15 -16.98
C ALA A 407 -17.19 -21.58 -17.52
N PRO A 408 -17.02 -22.68 -16.73
CA PRO A 408 -17.15 -24.03 -17.28
C PRO A 408 -18.56 -24.29 -17.83
N LEU A 409 -19.61 -23.82 -17.14
CA LEU A 409 -20.99 -23.92 -17.60
C LEU A 409 -21.27 -23.00 -18.80
N ARG A 410 -20.73 -21.79 -18.78
CA ARG A 410 -20.96 -20.74 -19.79
C ARG A 410 -20.23 -21.00 -21.11
N THR A 411 -19.15 -21.76 -21.06
CA THR A 411 -18.40 -22.23 -22.23
C THR A 411 -18.84 -23.63 -22.67
N GLY A 412 -19.51 -24.39 -21.79
CA GLY A 412 -19.83 -25.81 -22.01
C GLY A 412 -18.60 -26.73 -21.94
N LEU A 413 -17.52 -26.30 -21.28
CA LEU A 413 -16.25 -27.03 -21.14
C LEU A 413 -16.00 -27.44 -19.67
N GLU A 414 -16.94 -28.19 -19.07
CA GLU A 414 -16.94 -28.49 -17.63
C GLU A 414 -15.63 -29.09 -17.07
N THR A 415 -14.95 -29.93 -17.85
CA THR A 415 -13.76 -30.67 -17.38
C THR A 415 -12.44 -30.23 -18.03
N ASN A 416 -12.48 -29.55 -19.19
CA ASN A 416 -11.29 -29.20 -19.97
C ASN A 416 -10.98 -27.70 -20.02
N LEU A 417 -11.84 -26.83 -19.47
CA LEU A 417 -11.71 -25.37 -19.61
C LEU A 417 -10.29 -24.84 -19.38
N TYR A 418 -9.66 -25.17 -18.25
CA TYR A 418 -8.35 -24.61 -17.91
C TYR A 418 -7.25 -25.10 -18.86
N LYS A 419 -7.27 -26.38 -19.23
CA LYS A 419 -6.34 -26.96 -20.19
C LYS A 419 -6.48 -26.32 -21.56
N ASP A 420 -7.73 -26.07 -21.99
CA ASP A 420 -8.00 -25.46 -23.27
C ASP A 420 -7.60 -23.97 -23.27
N LEU A 421 -7.71 -23.27 -22.14
CA LEU A 421 -7.23 -21.89 -21.99
C LEU A 421 -5.70 -21.79 -21.87
N GLU A 422 -5.00 -22.82 -21.37
CA GLU A 422 -3.54 -22.85 -21.39
C GLU A 422 -2.98 -22.87 -22.81
N ASN A 423 -3.72 -23.44 -23.77
CA ASN A 423 -3.41 -23.44 -25.19
C ASN A 423 -4.60 -22.87 -26.00
N PRO A 424 -4.63 -21.56 -26.30
CA PRO A 424 -5.80 -20.90 -26.89
C PRO A 424 -6.28 -21.50 -28.21
N SER A 425 -5.38 -22.15 -28.97
CA SER A 425 -5.73 -22.90 -30.19
C SER A 425 -6.68 -24.08 -29.97
N THR A 426 -6.77 -24.59 -28.74
CA THR A 426 -7.68 -25.68 -28.34
C THR A 426 -8.94 -25.17 -27.63
N TYR A 427 -9.02 -23.87 -27.37
CA TYR A 427 -10.20 -23.25 -26.75
C TYR A 427 -11.33 -23.08 -27.78
N HIS A 428 -12.26 -24.03 -27.74
CA HIS A 428 -13.44 -24.07 -28.62
C HIS A 428 -14.71 -24.18 -27.77
N PRO A 429 -15.20 -23.07 -27.19
CA PRO A 429 -16.41 -23.09 -26.39
C PRO A 429 -17.60 -23.60 -27.22
N ASN A 430 -18.47 -24.37 -26.58
CA ASN A 430 -19.69 -24.84 -27.21
C ASN A 430 -20.56 -23.62 -27.58
N PRO A 431 -20.99 -23.49 -28.85
CA PRO A 431 -21.80 -22.34 -29.29
C PRO A 431 -23.11 -22.19 -28.49
N ASN A 432 -23.63 -23.28 -27.93
CA ASN A 432 -24.84 -23.28 -27.10
C ASN A 432 -24.56 -23.09 -25.59
N GLY A 433 -23.28 -23.07 -25.17
CA GLY A 433 -22.89 -23.01 -23.76
C GLY A 433 -23.39 -21.75 -23.06
N ALA A 434 -23.33 -20.60 -23.73
CA ALA A 434 -23.79 -19.34 -23.17
C ALA A 434 -25.30 -19.37 -22.86
N GLU A 435 -26.12 -19.85 -23.80
CA GLU A 435 -27.57 -19.97 -23.63
C GLU A 435 -27.93 -21.03 -22.58
N ALA A 436 -27.26 -22.19 -22.60
CA ALA A 436 -27.44 -23.22 -21.59
C ALA A 436 -27.16 -22.68 -20.17
N GLY A 437 -26.08 -21.91 -19.99
CA GLY A 437 -25.77 -21.25 -18.73
C GLY A 437 -26.85 -20.26 -18.27
N VAL A 438 -27.43 -19.47 -19.19
CA VAL A 438 -28.56 -18.58 -18.86
C VAL A 438 -29.78 -19.40 -18.41
N LEU A 439 -30.08 -20.50 -19.09
CA LEU A 439 -31.22 -21.34 -18.76
C LEU A 439 -31.07 -21.97 -17.38
N TRP A 440 -29.86 -22.43 -17.04
CA TRP A 440 -29.54 -22.94 -15.70
C TRP A 440 -29.73 -21.87 -14.61
N ASP A 441 -29.28 -20.64 -14.85
CA ASP A 441 -29.48 -19.53 -13.92
C ASP A 441 -30.95 -19.17 -13.73
N LYS A 442 -31.76 -19.17 -14.81
CA LYS A 442 -33.21 -19.00 -14.72
C LYS A 442 -33.85 -20.09 -13.87
N ALA A 443 -33.47 -21.35 -14.08
CA ALA A 443 -33.99 -22.48 -13.31
C ALA A 443 -33.65 -22.34 -11.81
N ARG A 444 -32.42 -21.91 -11.48
CA ARG A 444 -31.98 -21.66 -10.10
C ARG A 444 -32.68 -20.45 -9.46
N LEU A 445 -32.94 -19.39 -10.23
CA LEU A 445 -33.71 -18.25 -9.77
C LEU A 445 -35.15 -18.66 -9.42
N GLU A 446 -35.83 -19.40 -10.30
CA GLU A 446 -37.18 -19.91 -10.04
C GLU A 446 -37.22 -20.89 -8.85
N ALA A 447 -36.23 -21.79 -8.75
CA ALA A 447 -36.09 -22.67 -7.58
C ALA A 447 -35.98 -21.86 -6.28
N SER A 448 -35.21 -20.76 -6.28
CA SER A 448 -35.05 -19.89 -5.11
C SER A 448 -36.37 -19.23 -4.69
N LYS A 449 -37.18 -18.76 -5.66
CA LYS A 449 -38.52 -18.20 -5.39
C LYS A 449 -39.47 -19.22 -4.77
N LEU A 450 -39.26 -20.51 -5.06
CA LEU A 450 -40.02 -21.62 -4.47
C LEU A 450 -39.45 -22.11 -3.12
N GLY A 451 -38.39 -21.47 -2.59
CA GLY A 451 -37.72 -21.90 -1.36
C GLY A 451 -36.88 -23.18 -1.52
N LEU A 452 -36.67 -23.64 -2.76
CA LEU A 452 -35.81 -24.79 -3.05
C LEU A 452 -34.36 -24.31 -3.11
N SER A 453 -33.50 -24.86 -2.27
CA SER A 453 -32.08 -24.52 -2.25
C SER A 453 -31.20 -25.76 -2.33
N LYS A 454 -30.07 -25.61 -3.01
CA LYS A 454 -28.98 -26.57 -2.93
C LYS A 454 -28.42 -26.53 -1.49
N GLN A 455 -28.70 -27.58 -0.72
CA GLN A 455 -28.14 -27.78 0.64
C GLN A 455 -28.51 -26.71 1.68
N GLY A 456 -29.67 -26.06 1.57
CA GLY A 456 -30.12 -25.08 2.57
C GLY A 456 -29.44 -23.71 2.50
N ALA A 457 -28.45 -23.53 1.62
CA ALA A 457 -27.58 -22.35 1.57
C ALA A 457 -28.04 -21.25 0.57
N GLY A 458 -29.22 -21.42 -0.04
CA GLY A 458 -29.67 -20.64 -1.19
C GLY A 458 -29.02 -21.08 -2.51
N ASN A 459 -29.64 -20.74 -3.64
CA ASN A 459 -29.01 -20.98 -4.95
C ASN A 459 -28.11 -19.80 -5.33
N SER A 460 -27.16 -20.07 -6.21
CA SER A 460 -26.25 -19.12 -6.80
C SER A 460 -26.52 -19.00 -8.30
N ILE A 461 -26.44 -17.78 -8.84
CA ILE A 461 -26.72 -17.49 -10.26
C ILE A 461 -25.68 -16.53 -10.84
N GLY A 462 -25.66 -16.40 -12.15
CA GLY A 462 -24.78 -15.51 -12.89
C GLY A 462 -23.42 -16.15 -13.17
N LEU A 463 -22.62 -15.47 -14.00
CA LEU A 463 -21.30 -15.93 -14.44
C LEU A 463 -20.33 -16.23 -13.28
N THR A 464 -20.47 -15.53 -12.15
CA THR A 464 -19.60 -15.67 -10.98
C THR A 464 -20.29 -16.41 -9.82
N ASN A 465 -21.42 -17.08 -10.11
CA ASN A 465 -22.13 -17.98 -9.18
C ASN A 465 -22.40 -17.32 -7.81
N GLN A 466 -22.82 -16.04 -7.81
CA GLN A 466 -23.05 -15.28 -6.59
C GLN A 466 -24.41 -15.60 -5.98
N LYS A 467 -24.47 -15.74 -4.65
CA LYS A 467 -25.71 -15.94 -3.88
C LYS A 467 -26.43 -14.59 -3.64
N GLU A 468 -27.72 -14.67 -3.29
CA GLU A 468 -28.53 -13.47 -3.05
C GLU A 468 -28.03 -12.61 -1.88
N ARG A 469 -27.73 -13.26 -0.74
CA ARG A 469 -27.22 -12.57 0.45
C ARG A 469 -25.95 -11.74 0.17
N PRO A 470 -24.84 -12.30 -0.34
CA PRO A 470 -23.64 -11.51 -0.60
C PRO A 470 -23.84 -10.43 -1.66
N PHE A 471 -24.69 -10.64 -2.68
CA PHE A 471 -25.04 -9.56 -3.62
C PHE A 471 -25.71 -8.38 -2.91
N ASN A 472 -26.66 -8.66 -2.01
CA ASN A 472 -27.35 -7.63 -1.25
C ASN A 472 -26.43 -6.91 -0.25
N GLU A 473 -25.47 -7.62 0.38
CA GLU A 473 -24.44 -7.00 1.23
C GLU A 473 -23.55 -6.05 0.41
N VAL A 474 -23.06 -6.48 -0.75
CA VAL A 474 -22.28 -5.64 -1.67
C VAL A 474 -23.06 -4.41 -2.13
N LYS A 475 -24.33 -4.60 -2.54
CA LYS A 475 -25.20 -3.51 -2.95
C LYS A 475 -25.47 -2.52 -1.82
N ALA A 476 -25.64 -3.00 -0.59
CA ALA A 476 -25.85 -2.15 0.57
C ALA A 476 -24.59 -1.33 0.91
N LYS A 477 -23.40 -1.93 0.77
CA LYS A 477 -22.11 -1.25 1.01
C LYS A 477 -21.74 -0.26 -0.08
N TYR A 478 -22.05 -0.55 -1.35
CA TYR A 478 -21.71 0.30 -2.50
C TYR A 478 -22.96 0.69 -3.33
N PRO A 479 -23.89 1.47 -2.75
CA PRO A 479 -25.20 1.73 -3.37
C PRO A 479 -25.10 2.46 -4.71
N ASP A 480 -24.12 3.33 -4.89
CA ASP A 480 -23.91 4.07 -6.14
C ASP A 480 -23.53 3.15 -7.30
N GLN A 481 -22.90 2.01 -7.00
CA GLN A 481 -22.41 1.06 -8.00
C GLN A 481 -23.50 0.09 -8.46
N PHE A 482 -24.50 -0.16 -7.63
CA PHE A 482 -25.55 -1.15 -7.84
C PHE A 482 -26.97 -0.56 -7.79
N LYS A 483 -27.09 0.77 -8.01
CA LYS A 483 -28.38 1.47 -8.00
C LYS A 483 -29.36 0.84 -8.98
N GLY A 484 -30.53 0.45 -8.46
CA GLY A 484 -31.60 -0.18 -9.25
C GLY A 484 -31.32 -1.61 -9.70
N LYS A 485 -30.19 -2.22 -9.30
CA LYS A 485 -29.86 -3.62 -9.61
C LYS A 485 -30.40 -4.56 -8.54
N GLN A 486 -30.78 -5.77 -8.93
CA GLN A 486 -31.22 -6.85 -8.05
C GLN A 486 -30.41 -8.10 -8.33
N TRP A 487 -30.38 -9.03 -7.37
CA TRP A 487 -29.66 -10.30 -7.53
C TRP A 487 -30.16 -11.07 -8.77
N SER A 488 -31.46 -11.03 -9.05
CA SER A 488 -32.06 -11.63 -10.26
C SER A 488 -31.53 -11.06 -11.58
N ASP A 489 -30.96 -9.85 -11.57
CA ASP A 489 -30.42 -9.22 -12.79
C ASP A 489 -29.09 -9.83 -13.21
N LEU A 490 -28.49 -10.69 -12.38
CA LEU A 490 -27.28 -11.46 -12.73
C LEU A 490 -27.54 -12.52 -13.81
N VAL A 491 -28.80 -12.93 -14.01
CA VAL A 491 -29.17 -13.97 -14.97
C VAL A 491 -28.84 -13.52 -16.40
N GLY A 492 -27.75 -14.05 -16.96
CA GLY A 492 -27.30 -13.73 -18.32
C GLY A 492 -26.67 -12.35 -18.47
N ASN A 493 -26.39 -11.66 -17.37
CA ASN A 493 -25.70 -10.38 -17.38
C ASN A 493 -24.26 -10.54 -16.85
N ASP A 494 -23.37 -10.98 -17.73
CA ASP A 494 -21.95 -11.20 -17.40
C ASP A 494 -21.28 -9.91 -16.89
N ASP A 495 -21.65 -8.75 -17.43
CA ASP A 495 -21.11 -7.45 -17.00
C ASP A 495 -21.42 -7.16 -15.52
N LEU A 496 -22.69 -7.27 -15.14
CA LEU A 496 -23.10 -7.09 -13.74
C LEU A 496 -22.50 -8.17 -12.83
N ALA A 497 -22.40 -9.42 -13.30
CA ALA A 497 -21.83 -10.51 -12.51
C ALA A 497 -20.34 -10.32 -12.22
N ILE A 498 -19.56 -9.84 -13.19
CA ILE A 498 -18.14 -9.52 -13.01
C ILE A 498 -17.99 -8.30 -12.08
N LYS A 499 -18.80 -7.25 -12.28
CA LYS A 499 -18.82 -6.09 -11.38
C LYS A 499 -19.13 -6.50 -9.95
N ALA A 500 -20.17 -7.31 -9.75
CA ALA A 500 -20.60 -7.76 -8.43
C ALA A 500 -19.53 -8.65 -7.76
N ALA A 501 -18.81 -9.48 -8.52
CA ALA A 501 -17.68 -10.24 -7.99
C ALA A 501 -16.49 -9.36 -7.58
N ALA A 502 -16.12 -8.36 -8.40
CA ALA A 502 -15.04 -7.43 -8.06
C ALA A 502 -15.34 -6.65 -6.76
N TYR A 503 -16.55 -6.13 -6.63
CA TYR A 503 -16.96 -5.43 -5.40
C TYR A 503 -17.21 -6.37 -4.21
N ASN A 504 -17.54 -7.64 -4.45
CA ASN A 504 -17.55 -8.65 -3.39
C ASN A 504 -16.13 -8.89 -2.85
N LEU A 505 -15.15 -9.12 -3.73
CA LEU A 505 -13.75 -9.24 -3.33
C LEU A 505 -13.26 -7.99 -2.59
N LYS A 506 -13.65 -6.78 -3.05
CA LYS A 506 -13.37 -5.52 -2.34
C LYS A 506 -13.93 -5.54 -0.93
N MET A 507 -15.21 -5.87 -0.77
CA MET A 507 -15.87 -5.96 0.54
C MET A 507 -15.19 -7.00 1.45
N LEU A 508 -14.89 -8.19 0.93
CA LEU A 508 -14.21 -9.25 1.67
C LEU A 508 -12.79 -8.84 2.10
N ASN A 509 -12.10 -8.06 1.26
CA ASN A 509 -10.79 -7.52 1.60
C ASN A 509 -10.88 -6.45 2.69
N GLU A 510 -11.73 -5.43 2.50
CA GLU A 510 -11.87 -4.29 3.41
C GLU A 510 -12.43 -4.67 4.78
N ASP A 511 -13.40 -5.58 4.85
CA ASP A 511 -14.09 -5.91 6.11
C ASP A 511 -13.60 -7.22 6.74
N GLY A 512 -13.14 -8.16 5.90
CA GLY A 512 -12.66 -9.47 6.34
C GLY A 512 -11.14 -9.50 6.47
N ALA A 513 -10.44 -9.45 5.33
CA ALA A 513 -8.99 -9.65 5.27
C ALA A 513 -8.20 -8.58 6.05
N SER A 514 -8.69 -7.33 6.09
CA SER A 514 -8.08 -6.25 6.87
C SER A 514 -7.97 -6.56 8.37
N GLN A 515 -8.85 -7.44 8.88
CA GLN A 515 -8.91 -7.88 10.27
C GLN A 515 -8.09 -9.15 10.54
N ALA A 516 -7.37 -9.67 9.54
CA ALA A 516 -6.65 -10.94 9.67
C ALA A 516 -5.57 -10.86 10.75
N ALA A 517 -5.58 -11.81 11.67
CA ALA A 517 -4.52 -11.98 12.64
C ALA A 517 -3.22 -12.44 11.95
N PRO A 518 -2.03 -12.13 12.51
CA PRO A 518 -0.74 -12.47 11.90
C PRO A 518 -0.59 -13.94 11.50
N ASN A 519 -1.10 -14.87 12.30
CA ASN A 519 -1.03 -16.30 11.98
C ASN A 519 -1.95 -16.74 10.83
N VAL A 520 -3.07 -16.05 10.60
CA VAL A 520 -3.91 -16.26 9.40
C VAL A 520 -3.15 -15.82 8.16
N ARG A 521 -2.47 -14.66 8.23
CA ARG A 521 -1.64 -14.14 7.13
C ARG A 521 -0.45 -15.04 6.84
N ALA A 522 0.19 -15.59 7.88
CA ALA A 522 1.30 -16.53 7.73
C ALA A 522 0.87 -17.87 7.12
N GLY A 523 -0.38 -18.30 7.38
CA GLY A 523 -0.87 -19.60 6.91
C GLY A 523 -1.26 -19.65 5.43
N GLN A 524 -1.52 -18.50 4.77
CA GLN A 524 -1.93 -18.45 3.37
C GLN A 524 -1.80 -17.05 2.74
N PRO A 525 -1.59 -16.94 1.42
CA PRO A 525 -1.56 -15.66 0.74
C PRO A 525 -2.96 -15.03 0.67
N LEU A 526 -3.01 -13.71 0.48
CA LEU A 526 -4.25 -12.93 0.42
C LEU A 526 -5.24 -13.49 -0.62
N ASP A 527 -4.76 -13.81 -1.83
CA ASP A 527 -5.62 -14.34 -2.89
C ASP A 527 -6.24 -15.70 -2.54
N GLN A 528 -5.52 -16.54 -1.80
CA GLN A 528 -6.08 -17.79 -1.27
C GLN A 528 -7.16 -17.50 -0.23
N PHE A 529 -6.91 -16.58 0.70
CA PHE A 529 -7.90 -16.18 1.69
C PHE A 529 -9.17 -15.63 1.03
N LEU A 530 -9.03 -14.71 0.06
CA LEU A 530 -10.15 -14.14 -0.68
C LEU A 530 -10.92 -15.20 -1.48
N GLY A 531 -10.23 -16.13 -2.13
CA GLY A 531 -10.86 -17.24 -2.85
C GLY A 531 -11.60 -18.22 -1.92
N SER A 532 -11.05 -18.48 -0.73
CA SER A 532 -11.72 -19.27 0.32
C SER A 532 -12.93 -18.53 0.89
N SER A 533 -12.81 -17.24 1.18
CA SER A 533 -13.89 -16.37 1.65
C SER A 533 -15.04 -16.27 0.67
N TYR A 534 -14.73 -16.15 -0.63
CA TYR A 534 -15.75 -16.11 -1.68
C TYR A 534 -16.59 -17.39 -1.70
N ASN A 535 -15.95 -18.55 -1.57
CA ASN A 535 -16.63 -19.85 -1.49
C ASN A 535 -17.32 -20.09 -0.13
N ALA A 536 -16.81 -19.47 0.95
CA ALA A 536 -17.41 -19.45 2.28
C ALA A 536 -18.60 -18.48 2.35
N TYR A 537 -19.55 -18.67 1.44
CA TYR A 537 -20.75 -17.84 1.21
C TYR A 537 -20.51 -16.43 0.66
N GLY A 538 -19.26 -15.95 0.61
CA GLY A 538 -18.91 -14.63 0.09
C GLY A 538 -19.46 -13.49 0.93
N ILE A 539 -19.61 -13.69 2.24
CA ILE A 539 -20.12 -12.69 3.20
C ILE A 539 -19.01 -12.23 4.16
N THR A 540 -19.15 -11.01 4.67
CA THR A 540 -18.17 -10.37 5.56
C THR A 540 -18.06 -11.08 6.91
N GLU A 541 -19.20 -11.39 7.53
CA GLU A 541 -19.31 -12.04 8.84
C GLU A 541 -18.45 -13.31 8.94
N ARG A 542 -18.58 -14.21 7.95
CA ARG A 542 -17.82 -15.47 7.90
C ARG A 542 -16.33 -15.21 7.75
N SER A 543 -15.97 -14.30 6.83
CA SER A 543 -14.57 -13.96 6.53
C SER A 543 -13.88 -13.31 7.72
N GLN A 544 -14.56 -12.40 8.42
CA GLN A 544 -14.06 -11.74 9.61
C GLN A 544 -13.86 -12.73 10.77
N SER A 545 -14.79 -13.69 10.94
CA SER A 545 -14.66 -14.71 11.98
C SER A 545 -13.41 -15.58 11.76
N VAL A 546 -13.13 -15.99 10.51
CA VAL A 546 -11.89 -16.71 10.16
C VAL A 546 -10.66 -15.82 10.32
N ALA A 547 -10.72 -14.57 9.83
CA ALA A 547 -9.63 -13.60 9.93
C ALA A 547 -9.20 -13.35 11.38
N THR A 548 -10.17 -13.28 12.30
CA THR A 548 -9.95 -13.05 13.74
C THR A 548 -9.78 -14.34 14.55
N GLN A 549 -9.66 -15.49 13.89
CA GLN A 549 -9.50 -16.83 14.50
C GLN A 549 -10.65 -17.27 15.41
N GLN A 550 -11.84 -16.69 15.26
CA GLN A 550 -13.04 -17.15 15.94
C GLN A 550 -13.63 -18.40 15.26
N ASP A 551 -13.24 -18.66 14.02
CA ASP A 551 -13.60 -19.85 13.23
C ASP A 551 -12.45 -20.21 12.27
N SER A 552 -12.65 -21.24 11.44
CA SER A 552 -11.71 -21.72 10.44
C SER A 552 -12.43 -22.04 9.13
N PHE A 553 -11.74 -21.90 8.00
CA PHE A 553 -12.26 -22.44 6.75
C PHE A 553 -12.37 -23.97 6.83
N THR A 554 -13.45 -24.51 6.26
CA THR A 554 -13.62 -25.95 6.03
C THR A 554 -12.61 -26.44 5.00
N ALA A 555 -12.39 -27.77 4.94
CA ALA A 555 -11.45 -28.36 3.98
C ALA A 555 -11.78 -28.00 2.52
N SER A 556 -13.07 -27.97 2.15
CA SER A 556 -13.51 -27.60 0.81
C SER A 556 -13.30 -26.12 0.50
N GLU A 557 -13.45 -25.22 1.49
CA GLU A 557 -13.18 -23.79 1.31
C GLU A 557 -11.68 -23.53 1.14
N ILE A 558 -10.83 -24.25 1.87
CA ILE A 558 -9.37 -24.20 1.70
C ILE A 558 -8.96 -24.73 0.32
N GLU A 559 -9.52 -25.87 -0.09
CA GLU A 559 -9.26 -26.45 -1.42
C GLU A 559 -9.69 -25.48 -2.53
N HIS A 560 -10.83 -24.81 -2.36
CA HIS A 560 -11.30 -23.79 -3.28
C HIS A 560 -10.30 -22.63 -3.42
N GLY A 561 -9.84 -22.05 -2.31
CA GLY A 561 -8.84 -20.98 -2.33
C GLY A 561 -7.51 -21.42 -2.94
N LYS A 562 -7.05 -22.65 -2.67
CA LYS A 562 -5.85 -23.20 -3.30
C LYS A 562 -6.03 -23.37 -4.82
N SER A 563 -7.19 -23.85 -5.25
CA SER A 563 -7.54 -23.92 -6.67
C SER A 563 -7.53 -22.52 -7.30
N THR A 564 -8.03 -21.50 -6.59
CA THR A 564 -7.99 -20.11 -7.05
C THR A 564 -6.59 -19.64 -7.39
N LEU A 565 -5.56 -20.01 -6.61
CA LEU A 565 -4.17 -19.63 -6.94
C LEU A 565 -3.68 -20.22 -8.28
N ASN A 566 -4.15 -21.40 -8.67
CA ASN A 566 -3.82 -21.99 -9.97
C ASN A 566 -4.56 -21.25 -11.09
N VAL A 567 -5.83 -20.92 -10.88
CA VAL A 567 -6.63 -20.14 -11.82
C VAL A 567 -6.09 -18.71 -11.96
N TYR A 568 -5.55 -18.13 -10.89
CA TYR A 568 -4.88 -16.83 -10.90
C TYR A 568 -3.68 -16.81 -11.84
N LYS A 569 -2.84 -17.84 -11.82
CA LYS A 569 -1.72 -17.96 -12.78
C LYS A 569 -2.20 -18.03 -14.23
N LEU A 570 -3.32 -18.72 -14.47
CA LEU A 570 -3.95 -18.76 -15.79
C LEU A 570 -4.51 -17.38 -16.19
N ALA A 571 -5.17 -16.68 -15.26
CA ALA A 571 -5.66 -15.32 -15.47
C ALA A 571 -4.51 -14.34 -15.78
N ASP A 572 -3.39 -14.43 -15.06
CA ASP A 572 -2.18 -13.66 -15.32
C ASP A 572 -1.61 -13.97 -16.71
N LYS A 573 -1.56 -15.25 -17.13
CA LYS A 573 -1.16 -15.63 -18.48
C LYS A 573 -2.08 -15.04 -19.55
N ILE A 574 -3.40 -15.04 -19.33
CA ILE A 574 -4.39 -14.50 -20.27
C ILE A 574 -4.25 -12.97 -20.37
N LEU A 575 -4.12 -12.27 -19.23
CA LEU A 575 -4.11 -10.81 -19.18
C LEU A 575 -2.74 -10.23 -19.52
N CYS A 576 -1.71 -10.63 -18.78
CA CYS A 576 -0.36 -10.09 -18.85
C CYS A 576 0.51 -10.91 -19.81
N GLY A 577 0.49 -12.24 -19.68
CA GLY A 577 1.33 -13.14 -20.47
C GLY A 577 1.02 -13.13 -21.98
N SER A 578 -0.19 -12.72 -22.37
CA SER A 578 -0.56 -12.50 -23.76
C SER A 578 0.00 -11.20 -24.35
N GLY A 579 0.41 -10.25 -23.49
CA GLY A 579 0.75 -8.89 -23.86
C GLY A 579 -0.44 -7.93 -23.92
N ALA A 580 -1.65 -8.37 -23.53
CA ALA A 580 -2.84 -7.54 -23.59
C ALA A 580 -2.85 -6.41 -22.56
N TYR A 581 -2.29 -6.67 -21.38
CA TYR A 581 -2.18 -5.73 -20.29
C TYR A 581 -0.78 -5.75 -19.68
N ARG A 582 -0.44 -4.67 -18.96
CA ARG A 582 0.78 -4.52 -18.16
C ARG A 582 0.51 -3.82 -16.84
#